data_AF-A0A0P7VUC8-F1
#
_entry.id   AF-A0A0P7VUC8-F1
#
_cell.length_a   1.000
_cell.length_b   1.000
_cell.length_c   1.000
_cell.angle_alpha   90.00
_cell.angle_beta   90.00
_cell.angle_gamma   90.00
#
_symmetry.space_group_name_H-M   'P 1'
#
loop_
_entity.id
_entity.type
_entity.pdbx_description
1 polymer ?
#
loop_
_entity_poly.entity_id
_entity_poly.type
_entity_poly.pdbx_seq_one_letter_code
_entity_poly.pdbx_strand_id
1 'polypeptide(L)'
;MTAGLAILAGGVFGLLYMGVLWGAVRILTAGLSVWLFAAMGLFRAGLLAGALWLAVRSGATAIDIAFALLGFFAIRLLATRFVKPANPERVPWK
;
A
#
# COMPACT_ATOMS: atom_id res chain seq x y z
N MET A 1 4.91 9.56 -20.13
CA MET A 1 3.59 9.35 -19.51
C MET A 1 2.96 10.72 -19.25
N THR A 2 1.64 10.87 -19.22
CA THR A 2 1.04 12.12 -18.72
C THR A 2 1.02 12.09 -17.19
N ALA A 3 1.07 13.26 -16.54
CA ALA A 3 1.06 13.36 -15.07
C ALA A 3 -0.16 12.65 -14.46
N GLY A 4 -1.33 12.74 -15.10
CA GLY A 4 -2.54 12.03 -14.67
C GLY A 4 -2.40 10.50 -14.70
N LEU A 5 -1.75 9.95 -15.73
CA LEU A 5 -1.47 8.50 -15.82
C LEU A 5 -0.50 8.04 -14.73
N ALA A 6 0.51 8.84 -14.42
CA ALA A 6 1.46 8.54 -13.34
C ALA A 6 0.76 8.53 -11.97
N ILE A 7 -0.07 9.55 -11.68
CA ILE A 7 -0.88 9.62 -10.46
C ILE A 7 -1.82 8.41 -10.35
N LEU A 8 -2.52 8.06 -11.43
CA LEU A 8 -3.42 6.91 -11.43
C LEU A 8 -2.67 5.60 -11.18
N ALA A 9 -1.51 5.40 -11.82
CA ALA A 9 -0.69 4.22 -11.60
C ALA A 9 -0.26 4.10 -10.13
N GLY A 10 0.18 5.21 -9.53
CA GLY A 10 0.50 5.30 -8.11
C GLY A 10 -0.69 5.03 -7.19
N GLY A 11 -1.87 5.52 -7.55
CA GLY A 11 -3.12 5.25 -6.83
C GLY A 11 -3.52 3.78 -6.87
N VAL A 12 -3.49 3.15 -8.05
CA VAL A 12 -3.76 1.71 -8.21
C VAL A 12 -2.77 0.89 -7.39
N PHE A 13 -1.49 1.22 -7.44
CA PHE A 13 -0.47 0.58 -6.62
C PHE A 13 -0.76 0.76 -5.12
N GLY A 14 -1.15 1.96 -4.70
CA GLY A 14 -1.55 2.25 -3.33
C GLY A 14 -2.74 1.42 -2.86
N LEU A 15 -3.75 1.24 -3.70
CA LEU A 15 -4.92 0.41 -3.38
C LEU A 15 -4.53 -1.05 -3.17
N LEU A 16 -3.71 -1.60 -4.07
CA LEU A 16 -3.21 -2.98 -3.96
C LEU A 16 -2.39 -3.15 -2.68
N TYR A 17 -1.46 -2.23 -2.43
CA TYR A 17 -0.61 -2.27 -1.24
C TYR A 17 -1.41 -2.21 0.06
N MET A 18 -2.39 -1.30 0.14
CA MET A 18 -3.25 -1.15 1.32
C MET A 18 -4.18 -2.36 1.49
N GLY A 19 -4.69 -2.93 0.40
CA GLY A 19 -5.49 -4.16 0.44
C GLY A 19 -4.71 -5.32 1.04
N VAL A 20 -3.46 -5.51 0.61
CA VAL A 20 -2.57 -6.56 1.16
C VAL A 20 -2.24 -6.28 2.62
N LEU A 21 -1.99 -5.02 2.98
CA LEU A 21 -1.74 -4.62 4.36
C LEU A 21 -2.94 -4.93 5.27
N TRP A 22 -4.16 -4.56 4.86
CA TRP A 22 -5.37 -4.89 5.61
C TRP A 22 -5.61 -6.40 5.69
N GLY A 23 -5.34 -7.15 4.63
CA GLY A 23 -5.37 -8.61 4.65
C GLY A 23 -4.41 -9.18 5.71
N ALA A 24 -3.17 -8.69 5.73
CA ALA A 24 -2.17 -9.11 6.72
C ALA A 24 -2.59 -8.77 8.16
N VAL A 25 -3.15 -7.58 8.39
CA VAL A 25 -3.68 -7.18 9.70
C VAL A 25 -4.83 -8.11 10.10
N ARG A 26 -5.77 -8.41 9.20
CA ARG A 26 -6.89 -9.33 9.50
C ARG A 26 -6.40 -10.73 9.86
N ILE A 27 -5.42 -11.25 9.13
CA ILE A 27 -4.78 -12.55 9.41
C ILE A 27 -4.19 -12.55 10.81
N LEU A 28 -3.44 -11.50 11.16
CA LEU A 28 -2.83 -11.37 12.48
C LEU A 28 -3.87 -11.28 13.60
N THR A 29 -4.91 -10.45 13.42
CA THR A 29 -5.98 -10.27 14.42
C THR A 29 -6.87 -11.49 14.59
N ALA A 30 -7.03 -12.31 13.55
CA ALA A 30 -7.80 -13.55 13.59
C ALA A 30 -6.99 -14.73 14.15
N GLY A 31 -5.73 -14.52 14.56
CA GLY A 31 -4.85 -15.58 15.06
C GLY A 31 -4.53 -16.64 14.00
N LEU A 32 -4.58 -16.27 12.72
CA LEU A 32 -4.29 -17.18 11.62
C LEU A 32 -2.78 -17.42 11.48
N SER A 33 -2.43 -18.34 10.58
CA SER A 33 -1.05 -18.82 10.38
C SER A 33 -0.03 -17.70 10.15
N VAL A 34 1.10 -17.79 10.86
CA VAL A 34 2.29 -16.93 10.68
C VAL A 34 2.82 -17.02 9.24
N TRP A 35 2.70 -18.18 8.59
CA TRP A 35 3.11 -18.36 7.19
C TRP A 35 2.30 -17.52 6.22
N LEU A 36 1.00 -17.37 6.47
CA LEU A 36 0.12 -16.52 5.67
C LEU A 36 0.49 -15.03 5.84
N PHE A 37 0.83 -14.62 7.06
CA PHE A 37 1.33 -13.27 7.32
C PHE A 37 2.67 -13.01 6.60
N ALA A 38 3.60 -13.96 6.68
CA ALA A 38 4.88 -13.88 5.99
C ALA A 38 4.69 -13.82 4.45
N ALA A 39 3.78 -14.62 3.90
CA ALA A 39 3.44 -14.58 2.48
C ALA A 39 2.88 -13.22 2.04
N MET A 40 2.02 -12.58 2.85
CA MET A 40 1.54 -11.22 2.58
C MET A 40 2.67 -10.18 2.63
N GLY A 41 3.63 -10.35 3.55
CA GLY A 41 4.84 -9.54 3.60
C GLY A 41 5.69 -9.69 2.32
N LEU A 42 5.90 -10.92 1.87
CA LEU A 42 6.62 -11.21 0.64
C LEU A 42 5.89 -10.65 -0.59
N PHE A 43 4.57 -10.75 -0.63
CA PHE A 43 3.76 -10.19 -1.70
C PHE A 43 3.89 -8.65 -1.77
N ARG A 44 3.95 -7.95 -0.63
CA ARG A 44 4.24 -6.51 -0.59
C ARG A 44 5.63 -6.16 -1.13
N ALA A 45 6.64 -6.95 -0.77
CA ALA A 45 7.98 -6.77 -1.31
C ALA A 45 7.99 -7.00 -2.84
N GLY A 46 7.28 -8.03 -3.31
CA GLY A 46 7.10 -8.32 -4.74
C GLY A 46 6.38 -7.20 -5.48
N LEU A 47 5.33 -6.61 -4.91
CA LEU A 47 4.66 -5.42 -5.45
C LEU A 47 5.65 -4.27 -5.63
N LEU A 48 6.45 -3.96 -4.59
CA LEU A 48 7.43 -2.88 -4.64
C LEU A 48 8.49 -3.14 -5.73
N ALA A 49 9.04 -4.35 -5.77
CA ALA A 49 10.02 -4.75 -6.77
C ALA A 49 9.43 -4.71 -8.19
N GLY A 50 8.19 -5.17 -8.37
CA GLY A 50 7.47 -5.13 -9.64
C GLY A 50 7.20 -3.71 -10.12
N ALA A 51 6.79 -2.81 -9.22
CA ALA A 51 6.60 -1.40 -9.54
C ALA A 51 7.92 -0.72 -9.94
N LEU A 52 9.01 -1.02 -9.23
CA LEU A 52 10.33 -0.50 -9.56
C LEU A 52 10.82 -1.02 -10.92
N TRP A 53 10.66 -2.33 -11.18
CA TRP A 53 10.99 -2.94 -12.45
C TRP A 53 10.18 -2.34 -13.61
N LEU A 54 8.87 -2.11 -13.40
CA LEU A 54 8.02 -1.48 -14.40
C LEU A 54 8.43 -0.02 -14.66
N ALA A 55 8.81 0.73 -13.63
CA ALA A 55 9.31 2.09 -13.78
C ALA A 55 10.61 2.14 -14.59
N VAL A 56 11.56 1.25 -14.28
CA VAL A 56 12.82 1.12 -15.04
C VAL A 56 12.55 0.72 -16.49
N ARG A 57 11.71 -0.29 -16.71
CA ARG A 57 11.40 -0.80 -18.06
C ARG A 57 10.63 0.19 -18.92
N SER A 58 9.78 1.01 -18.32
CA SER A 58 9.02 2.06 -19.02
C SER A 58 9.82 3.35 -19.24
N GLY A 59 11.04 3.43 -18.71
CA GLY A 59 11.86 4.66 -18.78
C GLY A 59 11.23 5.81 -18.01
N ALA A 60 10.50 5.52 -16.93
CA ALA A 60 9.82 6.53 -16.11
C ALA A 60 10.84 7.54 -15.57
N THR A 61 10.52 8.82 -15.71
CA THR A 61 11.37 9.89 -15.20
C THR A 61 11.21 10.05 -13.69
N ALA A 62 12.15 10.74 -13.04
CA ALA A 62 12.02 11.09 -11.62
C ALA A 62 10.73 11.88 -11.31
N ILE A 63 10.27 12.70 -12.26
CA ILE A 63 9.02 13.47 -12.16
C ILE A 63 7.81 12.53 -12.20
N ASP A 64 7.78 11.55 -13.11
CA ASP A 64 6.70 10.56 -13.17
C ASP A 64 6.60 9.77 -11.87
N ILE A 65 7.74 9.39 -11.28
CA ILE A 65 7.80 8.70 -9.98
C ILE A 65 7.23 9.60 -8.88
N ALA A 66 7.58 10.89 -8.86
CA ALA A 66 7.02 11.84 -7.89
C ALA A 66 5.49 11.95 -8.00
N PHE A 67 4.95 12.01 -9.22
CA PHE A 67 3.51 12.01 -9.45
C PHE A 67 2.83 10.71 -9.03
N ALA A 68 3.45 9.56 -9.29
CA ALA A 68 2.96 8.27 -8.80
C ALA A 68 2.95 8.22 -7.26
N LEU A 69 3.98 8.74 -6.61
CA LEU A 69 4.00 8.83 -5.14
C LEU A 69 2.84 9.68 -4.62
N LEU A 70 2.50 10.79 -5.27
CA LEU A 70 1.33 11.60 -4.88
C LEU A 70 0.02 10.79 -4.94
N GLY A 71 -0.18 10.02 -6.01
CA GLY A 71 -1.34 9.13 -6.13
C GLY A 71 -1.38 8.06 -5.03
N PHE A 72 -0.23 7.44 -4.74
CA PHE A 72 -0.09 6.48 -3.65
C PHE A 72 -0.43 7.10 -2.29
N PHE A 73 0.10 8.29 -1.99
CA PHE A 73 -0.16 8.98 -0.73
C PHE A 73 -1.62 9.40 -0.60
N ALA A 74 -2.24 9.88 -1.67
CA ALA A 74 -3.66 10.22 -1.68
C ALA A 74 -4.53 9.01 -1.29
N ILE A 75 -4.26 7.84 -1.88
CA ILE A 75 -4.95 6.60 -1.51
C ILE A 75 -4.61 6.17 -0.08
N ARG A 76 -3.36 6.30 0.36
CA ARG A 76 -2.99 5.97 1.74
C ARG A 76 -3.76 6.81 2.74
N LEU A 77 -3.78 8.13 2.56
CA LEU A 77 -4.55 9.07 3.37
C LEU A 77 -6.03 8.70 3.36
N LEU A 78 -6.58 8.45 2.17
CA LEU A 78 -7.96 8.04 1.98
C LEU A 78 -8.27 6.74 2.73
N ALA A 79 -7.45 5.70 2.59
CA ALA A 79 -7.64 4.43 3.27
C ALA A 79 -7.55 4.57 4.80
N THR A 80 -6.59 5.37 5.29
CA THR A 80 -6.40 5.60 6.74
C THR A 80 -7.51 6.44 7.36
N ARG A 81 -8.13 7.38 6.62
CA ARG A 81 -9.20 8.24 7.16
C ARG A 81 -10.45 7.44 7.55
N PHE A 82 -10.66 6.28 6.92
CA PHE A 82 -11.80 5.42 7.18
C PHE A 82 -11.58 4.45 8.34
N VAL A 83 -10.35 4.36 8.85
CA VAL A 83 -10.05 3.58 10.05
C VAL A 83 -10.48 4.41 11.26
N LYS A 84 -11.68 4.15 11.78
CA LYS A 84 -12.10 4.71 13.08
C LYS A 84 -11.14 4.20 14.16
N PRO A 85 -10.72 5.04 15.12
CA PRO A 85 -9.97 4.56 16.27
C PRO A 85 -10.81 3.48 16.99
N ALA A 86 -10.23 2.30 17.14
CA ALA A 86 -10.83 1.25 17.96
C ALA A 86 -10.86 1.78 19.40
N ASN A 87 -12.03 2.22 19.84
CA ASN A 87 -12.39 2.68 21.18
C ASN A 87 -11.26 3.41 21.96
N PRO A 88 -11.25 4.75 22.06
CA PRO A 88 -10.20 5.50 22.75
C PRO A 88 -10.02 5.12 24.24
N GLU A 89 -10.98 4.42 24.85
CA GLU A 89 -10.91 3.88 26.22
C GLU A 89 -10.29 2.47 26.32
N ARG A 90 -10.05 1.77 25.21
CA ARG A 90 -9.44 0.42 25.18
C ARG A 90 -8.12 0.40 24.43
N VAL A 91 -7.28 1.42 24.61
CA VAL A 91 -5.87 1.34 24.20
C VAL A 91 -5.07 0.73 25.34
N PRO A 92 -4.61 -0.53 25.24
CA PRO A 92 -3.93 -1.25 26.33
C PRO A 92 -2.53 -0.69 26.70
N TRP A 93 -2.14 0.43 26.12
CA TRP A 93 -0.84 1.09 26.33
C TRP A 93 -0.97 2.50 26.93
N LYS A 94 -2.17 2.89 27.38
CA LYS A 94 -2.37 4.00 28.31
C LYS A 94 -2.76 3.44 29.66
#